data_AF-A0A2E7QSE0-F1
#
_entry.id   AF-A0A2E7QSE0-F1
#
_cell.length_a   1.000
_cell.length_b   1.000
_cell.length_c   1.000
_cell.angle_alpha   90.00
_cell.angle_beta   90.00
_cell.angle_gamma   90.00
#
_symmetry.space_group_name_H-M   'P 1'
#
loop_
_entity.id
_entity.type
_entity.pdbx_description
1 polymer ?
#
loop_
_entity_poly.entity_id
_entity_poly.type
_entity_poly.pdbx_seq_one_letter_code
_entity_poly.pdbx_strand_id
1 'polypeptide(L)'
;MIVVISTLMVSGVGIARIGRKLRYLNMIVLVVMLSVSYWFVVVNRPLVLDITRDPSGLQVISELTELKAPDSATIMSPWGRRHFALSYATQVDGIYPGWNILHHAENWSQILERDITIYTNTDSIYGFGPDWWTNVLGYQPYISSAGYGWIAISRNELPMLVDNKHTIKLGNNIYLQGWTFNESNTQLDVMLCWSTLVPTEIDYSTFVHLAVVEEIIVSEQLVASSDHYAPIENWRPTSSWNTEEVVCDSHTIIDISRSDYKYIFAGMYTSTSAGEFNQLGKITWVRDDNGWTPVRE
;
A
#
# COMPACT_ATOMS: atom_id res chain seq x y z
N MET A 1 -15.39 3.99 32.99
CA MET A 1 -16.63 3.62 33.72
C MET A 1 -16.81 4.40 35.03
N ILE A 2 -15.76 4.61 35.84
CA ILE A 2 -15.83 5.33 37.13
C ILE A 2 -16.29 6.80 36.98
N VAL A 3 -15.83 7.52 35.94
CA VAL A 3 -16.18 8.94 35.72
C VAL A 3 -17.67 9.16 35.41
N VAL A 4 -18.30 8.21 34.70
CA VAL A 4 -19.73 8.24 34.33
C VAL A 4 -20.61 7.98 35.56
N ILE A 5 -20.16 7.10 36.46
CA ILE A 5 -20.88 6.80 37.71
C ILE A 5 -20.84 8.02 38.65
N SER A 6 -19.70 8.70 38.75
CA SER A 6 -19.55 9.91 39.57
C SER A 6 -20.42 11.08 39.09
N THR A 7 -20.51 11.28 37.78
CA THR A 7 -21.38 12.33 37.20
C THR A 7 -22.86 12.00 37.36
N LEU A 8 -23.27 10.74 37.20
CA LEU A 8 -24.65 10.30 37.48
C LEU A 8 -25.02 10.43 38.96
N MET A 9 -24.11 10.13 39.89
CA MET A 9 -24.36 10.30 41.32
C MET A 9 -24.50 11.76 41.73
N VAL A 10 -23.61 12.65 41.27
CA VAL A 10 -23.70 14.08 41.61
C VAL A 10 -24.96 14.71 41.01
N SER A 11 -25.32 14.32 39.78
CA SER A 11 -26.55 14.74 39.11
C SER A 11 -27.79 14.23 39.85
N GLY A 12 -27.80 12.97 40.27
CA GLY A 12 -28.90 12.35 41.03
C GLY A 12 -29.11 13.01 42.40
N VAL A 13 -28.04 13.33 43.12
CA VAL A 13 -28.10 14.03 44.42
C VAL A 13 -28.56 15.49 44.25
N GLY A 14 -28.11 16.16 43.19
CA GLY A 14 -28.57 17.51 42.84
C GLY A 14 -30.06 17.58 42.53
N ILE A 15 -30.56 16.64 41.71
CA ILE A 15 -31.98 16.52 41.35
C ILE A 15 -32.83 16.15 42.57
N ALA A 16 -32.37 15.23 43.43
CA ALA A 16 -33.08 14.85 44.66
C ALA A 16 -33.20 16.00 45.67
N ARG A 17 -32.24 16.93 45.68
CA ARG A 17 -32.22 18.10 46.59
C ARG A 17 -33.12 19.23 46.11
N ILE A 18 -33.17 19.49 44.79
CA ILE A 18 -34.11 20.44 44.16
C ILE A 18 -35.55 19.90 44.22
N GLY A 19 -35.68 18.57 44.17
CA GLY A 19 -36.96 17.88 44.04
C GLY A 19 -37.87 17.79 45.26
N ARG A 20 -37.45 18.31 46.41
CA ARG A 20 -38.23 18.22 47.66
C ARG A 20 -39.44 19.18 47.70
N LYS A 21 -39.58 20.10 46.73
CA LYS A 21 -40.65 21.13 46.70
C LYS A 21 -41.66 21.01 45.54
N LEU A 22 -41.35 20.29 44.45
CA LEU A 22 -42.24 20.10 43.28
C LEU A 22 -42.04 18.71 42.65
N ARG A 23 -42.87 17.73 43.05
CA ARG A 23 -42.76 16.31 42.66
C ARG A 23 -42.82 16.04 41.15
N TYR A 24 -43.60 16.83 40.41
CA TYR A 24 -43.76 16.68 38.95
C TYR A 24 -42.57 17.23 38.15
N LEU A 25 -41.85 18.23 38.68
CA LEU A 25 -40.70 18.83 38.00
C LEU A 25 -39.54 17.84 37.88
N ASN A 26 -39.35 16.96 38.86
CA ASN A 26 -38.29 15.95 38.87
C ASN A 26 -38.47 14.91 37.75
N MET A 27 -39.71 14.46 37.53
CA MET A 27 -39.99 13.48 36.47
C MET A 27 -39.71 14.08 35.10
N ILE A 28 -40.06 15.35 34.89
CA ILE A 28 -39.76 16.06 33.64
C ILE A 28 -38.25 16.18 33.42
N VAL A 29 -37.49 16.59 34.43
CA VAL A 29 -36.02 16.70 34.33
C VAL A 29 -35.36 15.36 34.02
N LEU A 30 -35.80 14.27 34.67
CA LEU A 30 -35.28 12.93 34.40
C LEU A 30 -35.60 12.46 32.98
N VAL A 31 -36.84 12.67 32.52
CA VAL A 31 -37.25 12.31 31.14
C VAL A 31 -36.45 13.11 30.12
N VAL A 32 -36.23 14.41 30.36
CA VAL A 32 -35.41 15.24 29.48
C VAL A 32 -33.96 14.76 29.47
N MET A 33 -33.35 14.47 30.62
CA MET A 33 -32.00 13.93 30.67
C MET A 33 -31.88 12.59 29.93
N LEU A 34 -32.79 11.65 30.15
CA LEU A 34 -32.79 10.36 29.46
C LEU A 34 -32.99 10.52 27.95
N SER A 35 -33.87 11.43 27.53
CA SER A 35 -34.11 11.74 26.12
C SER A 35 -32.87 12.34 25.46
N VAL A 36 -32.20 13.27 26.14
CA VAL A 36 -30.96 13.89 25.67
C VAL A 36 -29.82 12.86 25.61
N SER A 37 -29.65 12.02 26.63
CA SER A 37 -28.66 10.94 26.61
C SER A 37 -28.93 9.93 25.51
N TYR A 38 -30.19 9.51 25.31
CA TYR A 38 -30.58 8.63 24.22
C TYR A 38 -30.29 9.27 22.86
N TRP A 39 -30.65 10.54 22.69
CA TRP A 39 -30.34 11.31 21.49
C TRP A 39 -28.83 11.35 21.22
N PHE A 40 -28.00 11.65 22.23
CA PHE A 40 -26.54 11.62 22.09
C PHE A 40 -26.03 10.25 21.67
N VAL A 41 -26.55 9.16 22.24
CA VAL A 41 -26.17 7.80 21.83
C VAL A 41 -26.56 7.55 20.37
N VAL A 42 -27.80 7.86 19.97
CA VAL A 42 -28.27 7.61 18.60
C VAL A 42 -27.46 8.42 17.57
N VAL A 43 -27.21 9.69 17.85
CA VAL A 43 -26.46 10.59 16.96
C VAL A 43 -24.99 10.20 16.85
N ASN A 44 -24.34 9.79 17.94
CA ASN A 44 -22.91 9.46 17.93
C ASN A 44 -22.61 7.98 17.66
N ARG A 45 -23.60 7.08 17.77
CA ARG A 45 -23.41 5.64 17.56
C ARG A 45 -22.75 5.30 16.22
N PRO A 46 -23.12 5.91 15.07
CA PRO A 46 -22.45 5.64 13.81
C PRO A 46 -20.94 5.91 13.87
N LEU A 47 -20.53 7.09 14.36
CA LEU A 47 -19.12 7.47 14.51
C LEU A 47 -18.36 6.54 15.48
N VAL A 48 -18.98 6.20 16.62
CA VAL A 48 -18.35 5.27 17.59
C VAL A 48 -18.15 3.89 16.97
N LEU A 49 -19.15 3.37 16.26
CA LEU A 49 -19.02 2.07 15.59
C LEU A 49 -18.02 2.12 14.45
N ASP A 50 -17.96 3.21 13.70
CA ASP A 50 -16.96 3.41 12.64
C ASP A 50 -15.54 3.34 13.21
N ILE A 51 -15.26 4.05 14.30
CA ILE A 51 -13.94 4.03 14.95
C ILE A 51 -13.63 2.68 15.62
N THR A 52 -14.61 2.05 16.27
CA THR A 52 -14.38 0.83 17.08
C THR A 52 -14.45 -0.47 16.28
N ARG A 53 -15.02 -0.45 15.07
CA ARG A 53 -15.12 -1.62 14.17
C ARG A 53 -14.34 -1.43 12.87
N ASP A 54 -13.49 -0.41 12.80
CA ASP A 54 -12.62 -0.19 11.67
C ASP A 54 -11.66 -1.38 11.50
N PRO A 55 -11.73 -2.11 10.36
CA PRO A 55 -10.84 -3.24 10.11
C PRO A 55 -9.43 -2.82 9.71
N SER A 56 -9.15 -1.53 9.48
CA SER A 56 -7.87 -1.04 8.92
C SER A 56 -6.65 -1.47 9.73
N GLY A 57 -6.78 -1.61 11.05
CA GLY A 57 -5.71 -2.11 11.91
C GLY A 57 -5.38 -3.58 11.69
N LEU A 58 -6.39 -4.44 11.44
CA LEU A 58 -6.17 -5.85 11.14
C LEU A 58 -5.65 -6.04 9.71
N GLN A 59 -6.16 -5.25 8.77
CA GLN A 59 -5.72 -5.26 7.37
C GLN A 59 -4.24 -4.91 7.24
N VAL A 60 -3.77 -3.87 7.93
CA VAL A 60 -2.35 -3.50 7.85
C VAL A 60 -1.43 -4.56 8.47
N ILE A 61 -1.90 -5.31 9.47
CA ILE A 61 -1.14 -6.43 10.05
C ILE A 61 -1.06 -7.61 9.06
N SER A 62 -2.15 -7.91 8.35
CA SER A 62 -2.12 -8.93 7.29
C SER A 62 -1.22 -8.51 6.13
N GLU A 63 -1.32 -7.25 5.68
CA GLU A 63 -0.46 -6.69 4.63
C GLU A 63 1.02 -6.71 5.04
N LEU A 64 1.32 -6.46 6.32
CA LEU A 64 2.67 -6.51 6.86
C LEU A 64 3.28 -7.92 6.73
N THR A 65 2.45 -8.97 6.72
CA THR A 65 2.90 -10.37 6.55
C THR A 65 3.35 -10.66 5.12
N GLU A 66 2.85 -9.89 4.15
CA GLU A 66 3.20 -10.02 2.73
C GLU A 66 4.45 -9.20 2.36
N LEU A 67 4.91 -8.32 3.25
CA LEU A 67 6.12 -7.52 3.05
C LEU A 67 7.35 -8.43 2.94
N LYS A 68 8.05 -8.32 1.80
CA LYS A 68 9.34 -8.98 1.58
C LYS A 68 10.47 -8.15 2.21
N ALA A 69 10.61 -8.25 3.53
CA ALA A 69 11.69 -7.61 4.28
C ALA A 69 12.54 -8.63 5.07
N PRO A 70 13.79 -8.29 5.43
CA PRO A 70 14.61 -9.13 6.31
C PRO A 70 13.97 -9.34 7.69
N ASP A 71 14.46 -10.34 8.44
CA ASP A 71 14.00 -10.66 9.80
C ASP A 71 14.12 -9.47 10.78
N SER A 72 15.00 -8.51 10.47
CA SER A 72 15.11 -7.23 11.15
C SER A 72 14.89 -6.11 10.13
N ALA A 73 13.83 -5.32 10.31
CA ALA A 73 13.44 -4.27 9.39
C ALA A 73 12.91 -3.04 10.12
N THR A 74 13.12 -1.86 9.55
CA THR A 74 12.54 -0.62 10.05
C THR A 74 11.39 -0.22 9.15
N ILE A 75 10.19 -0.10 9.74
CA ILE A 75 8.95 0.22 9.03
C ILE A 75 8.52 1.63 9.40
N MET A 76 8.41 2.50 8.41
CA MET A 76 7.80 3.81 8.54
C MET A 76 6.28 3.67 8.36
N SER A 77 5.54 4.00 9.41
CA SER A 77 4.08 4.06 9.39
C SER A 77 3.61 5.42 9.92
N PRO A 78 2.87 6.22 9.14
CA PRO A 78 2.33 7.49 9.59
C PRO A 78 1.53 7.38 10.89
N TRP A 79 1.63 8.38 11.76
CA TRP A 79 0.94 8.36 13.04
C TRP A 79 -0.57 8.27 12.82
N GLY A 80 -1.20 7.28 13.43
CA GLY A 80 -2.61 7.01 13.23
C GLY A 80 -2.97 5.57 13.57
N ARG A 81 -4.18 5.15 13.18
CA ARG A 81 -4.75 3.84 13.49
C ARG A 81 -3.85 2.67 13.07
N ARG A 82 -3.32 2.73 11.84
CA ARG A 82 -2.40 1.72 11.30
C ARG A 82 -1.09 1.63 12.10
N HIS A 83 -0.45 2.76 12.38
CA HIS A 83 0.76 2.77 13.21
C HIS A 83 0.54 2.14 14.58
N PHE A 84 -0.56 2.47 15.28
CA PHE A 84 -0.84 1.87 16.58
C PHE A 84 -1.10 0.37 16.50
N ALA A 85 -1.82 -0.10 15.48
CA ALA A 85 -2.06 -1.52 15.27
C ALA A 85 -0.75 -2.29 15.01
N LEU A 86 0.12 -1.76 14.13
CA LEU A 86 1.42 -2.34 13.84
C LEU A 86 2.33 -2.34 15.08
N SER A 87 2.44 -1.21 15.79
CA SER A 87 3.25 -1.11 17.01
C SER A 87 2.75 -2.04 18.12
N TYR A 88 1.43 -2.25 18.24
CA TYR A 88 0.87 -3.21 19.19
C TYR A 88 1.23 -4.65 18.80
N ALA A 89 1.03 -5.02 17.53
CA ALA A 89 1.34 -6.34 17.02
C ALA A 89 2.82 -6.71 17.23
N THR A 90 3.74 -5.76 16.99
CA THR A 90 5.19 -6.00 17.15
C THR A 90 5.66 -5.95 18.59
N GLN A 91 5.23 -4.97 19.38
CA GLN A 91 5.77 -4.75 20.72
C GLN A 91 5.02 -5.50 21.83
N VAL A 92 3.74 -5.79 21.63
CA VAL A 92 2.89 -6.47 22.63
C VAL A 92 2.64 -7.92 22.26
N ASP A 93 2.16 -8.18 21.04
CA ASP A 93 1.89 -9.55 20.60
C ASP A 93 3.18 -10.29 20.19
N GLY A 94 4.29 -9.56 20.00
CA GLY A 94 5.60 -10.12 19.63
C GLY A 94 5.65 -10.66 18.20
N ILE A 95 4.72 -10.23 17.34
CA ILE A 95 4.65 -10.58 15.93
C ILE A 95 5.72 -9.74 15.21
N TYR A 96 6.78 -10.36 14.68
CA TYR A 96 7.96 -9.70 14.10
C TYR A 96 8.93 -9.06 15.14
N PRO A 97 9.60 -9.85 15.98
CA PRO A 97 10.43 -9.35 17.08
C PRO A 97 11.66 -8.52 16.65
N GLY A 98 12.10 -8.64 15.40
CA GLY A 98 13.20 -7.83 14.85
C GLY A 98 12.74 -6.54 14.18
N TRP A 99 11.42 -6.29 14.09
CA TRP A 99 10.90 -5.17 13.31
C TRP A 99 10.63 -3.95 14.19
N ASN A 100 11.12 -2.81 13.73
CA ASN A 100 10.96 -1.52 14.40
C ASN A 100 9.93 -0.68 13.67
N ILE A 101 8.77 -0.44 14.30
CA ILE A 101 7.73 0.41 13.74
C ILE A 101 7.96 1.85 14.22
N LEU A 102 8.26 2.74 13.29
CA LEU A 102 8.59 4.15 13.54
C LEU A 102 7.60 5.06 12.80
N HIS A 103 7.41 6.28 13.30
CA HIS A 103 6.45 7.23 12.73
C HIS A 103 7.12 8.38 11.97
N HIS A 104 6.39 9.04 11.08
CA HIS A 104 6.91 10.10 10.19
C HIS A 104 7.71 11.24 10.87
N ALA A 105 7.50 11.53 12.15
CA ALA A 105 8.23 12.59 12.87
C ALA A 105 9.64 12.19 13.36
N GLU A 106 10.09 10.95 13.12
CA GLU A 106 11.43 10.53 13.50
C GLU A 106 12.54 11.20 12.66
N ASN A 107 13.79 11.14 13.14
CA ASN A 107 14.95 11.61 12.38
C ASN A 107 15.38 10.59 11.32
N TRP A 108 14.69 10.61 10.18
CA TRP A 108 14.89 9.64 9.11
C TRP A 108 16.28 9.66 8.47
N SER A 109 16.93 10.82 8.40
CA SER A 109 18.30 10.92 7.89
C SER A 109 19.27 10.12 8.77
N GLN A 110 19.14 10.23 10.09
CA GLN A 110 19.94 9.44 11.04
C GLN A 110 19.56 7.95 11.01
N ILE A 111 18.27 7.64 10.83
CA ILE A 111 17.81 6.25 10.76
C ILE A 111 18.37 5.57 9.51
N LEU A 112 18.34 6.19 8.33
CA LEU A 112 18.90 5.62 7.09
C LEU A 112 20.43 5.50 7.10
N GLU A 113 21.12 6.23 7.97
CA GLU A 113 22.56 6.02 8.20
C GLU A 113 22.84 4.73 8.97
N ARG A 114 21.90 4.30 9.81
CA ARG A 114 22.00 3.07 10.61
C ARG A 114 21.36 1.87 9.90
N ASP A 115 20.13 2.05 9.46
CA ASP A 115 19.28 1.05 8.85
C ASP A 115 19.35 1.24 7.34
N ILE A 116 20.03 0.33 6.64
CA ILE A 116 20.35 0.46 5.20
C ILE A 116 19.09 0.66 4.35
N THR A 117 17.96 0.08 4.77
CA THR A 117 16.68 0.15 4.05
C THR A 117 15.54 0.33 5.05
N ILE A 118 14.64 1.24 4.72
CA ILE A 118 13.36 1.45 5.43
C ILE A 118 12.23 1.01 4.52
N TYR A 119 11.16 0.49 5.11
CA TYR A 119 9.97 0.10 4.38
C TYR A 119 8.78 0.97 4.76
N THR A 120 7.95 1.33 3.79
CA THR A 120 6.69 2.04 4.04
C THR A 120 5.61 1.54 3.09
N ASN A 121 4.35 1.76 3.47
CA ASN A 121 3.21 1.35 2.65
C ASN A 121 2.94 2.40 1.56
N THR A 122 2.48 1.96 0.38
CA THR A 122 2.24 2.82 -0.79
C THR A 122 1.14 3.85 -0.55
N ASP A 123 0.15 3.55 0.30
CA ASP A 123 -0.90 4.51 0.70
C ASP A 123 -0.35 5.76 1.40
N SER A 124 0.90 5.71 1.88
CA SER A 124 1.54 6.88 2.49
C SER A 124 1.78 8.01 1.48
N ILE A 125 1.60 7.79 0.18
CA ILE A 125 1.82 8.78 -0.89
C ILE A 125 1.04 10.08 -0.68
N TYR A 126 -0.16 9.99 -0.10
CA TYR A 126 -1.06 11.13 0.10
C TYR A 126 -0.59 12.13 1.18
N GLY A 127 0.52 11.86 1.87
CA GLY A 127 1.15 12.80 2.81
C GLY A 127 2.66 12.64 2.99
N PHE A 128 3.22 11.51 2.57
CA PHE A 128 4.60 11.09 2.77
C PHE A 128 5.19 10.45 1.51
N GLY A 129 4.76 10.95 0.33
CA GLY A 129 5.24 10.50 -0.98
C GLY A 129 6.72 10.83 -1.27
N PRO A 130 7.19 10.57 -2.50
CA PRO A 130 8.59 10.74 -2.90
C PRO A 130 9.16 12.12 -2.55
N ASP A 131 8.42 13.20 -2.86
CA ASP A 131 8.86 14.57 -2.59
C ASP A 131 9.04 14.83 -1.09
N TRP A 132 8.19 14.26 -0.25
CA TRP A 132 8.33 14.39 1.21
C TRP A 132 9.61 13.73 1.68
N TRP A 133 9.91 12.51 1.19
CA TRP A 133 11.16 11.82 1.50
C TRP A 133 12.38 12.60 1.04
N THR A 134 12.37 13.12 -0.20
CA THR A 134 13.47 13.95 -0.71
C THR A 134 13.70 15.18 0.16
N ASN A 135 12.63 15.85 0.60
CA ASN A 135 12.71 17.03 1.47
C ASN A 135 13.22 16.70 2.88
N VAL A 136 12.74 15.61 3.48
CA VAL A 136 13.15 15.20 4.84
C VAL A 136 14.59 14.71 4.87
N LEU A 137 15.01 13.99 3.83
CA LEU A 137 16.36 13.43 3.74
C LEU A 137 17.39 14.44 3.24
N GLY A 138 16.96 15.45 2.48
CA GLY A 138 17.83 16.43 1.84
C GLY A 138 18.54 15.92 0.59
N TYR A 139 18.13 14.76 0.07
CA TYR A 139 18.62 14.15 -1.18
C TYR A 139 17.53 13.23 -1.75
N GLN A 140 17.61 12.90 -3.04
CA GLN A 140 16.71 11.95 -3.69
C GLN A 140 17.09 10.52 -3.27
N PRO A 141 16.26 9.78 -2.51
CA PRO A 141 16.57 8.40 -2.15
C PRO A 141 16.29 7.43 -3.31
N TYR A 142 16.90 6.24 -3.24
CA TYR A 142 16.51 5.10 -4.06
C TYR A 142 15.22 4.52 -3.51
N ILE A 143 14.26 4.27 -4.40
CA ILE A 143 12.92 3.78 -4.07
C ILE A 143 12.60 2.62 -5.00
N SER A 144 12.20 1.48 -4.42
CA SER A 144 11.80 0.28 -5.15
C SER A 144 10.59 -0.36 -4.47
N SER A 145 9.78 -1.13 -5.21
CA SER A 145 8.78 -2.00 -4.57
C SER A 145 9.46 -3.04 -3.68
N ALA A 146 8.84 -3.31 -2.53
CA ALA A 146 9.19 -4.39 -1.59
C ALA A 146 8.09 -5.48 -1.55
N GLY A 147 7.26 -5.54 -2.59
CA GLY A 147 6.01 -6.29 -2.62
C GLY A 147 4.82 -5.36 -2.84
N TYR A 148 3.68 -5.91 -3.25
CA TYR A 148 2.48 -5.13 -3.48
C TYR A 148 2.06 -4.37 -2.21
N GLY A 149 1.75 -3.09 -2.34
CA GLY A 149 1.43 -2.19 -1.24
C GLY A 149 2.64 -1.70 -0.43
N TRP A 150 3.87 -2.11 -0.77
CA TRP A 150 5.06 -1.81 0.03
C TRP A 150 6.23 -1.29 -0.77
N ILE A 151 6.98 -0.39 -0.15
CA ILE A 151 8.07 0.35 -0.76
C ILE A 151 9.31 0.21 0.13
N ALA A 152 10.43 -0.13 -0.49
CA ALA A 152 11.76 -0.01 0.09
C ALA A 152 12.36 1.35 -0.26
N ILE A 153 12.95 2.01 0.73
CA ILE A 153 13.61 3.31 0.61
C ILE A 153 15.04 3.16 1.16
N SER A 154 16.03 3.59 0.39
CA SER A 154 17.43 3.54 0.80
C SER A 154 18.23 4.73 0.31
N ARG A 155 19.34 5.00 1.00
CA ARG A 155 20.37 5.94 0.54
C ARG A 155 21.18 5.40 -0.63
N ASN A 156 21.32 4.07 -0.72
CA ASN A 156 22.10 3.39 -1.75
C ASN A 156 21.17 2.64 -2.70
N GLU A 157 21.71 2.19 -3.83
CA GLU A 157 20.98 1.33 -4.77
C GLU A 157 20.35 0.14 -4.06
N LEU A 158 19.07 -0.08 -4.34
CA LEU A 158 18.32 -1.21 -3.81
C LEU A 158 18.63 -2.46 -4.64
N PRO A 159 18.85 -3.62 -3.99
CA PRO A 159 19.16 -4.85 -4.70
C PRO A 159 17.96 -5.31 -5.53
N MET A 160 18.25 -5.78 -6.75
CA MET A 160 17.24 -6.43 -7.59
C MET A 160 16.97 -7.86 -7.08
N LEU A 161 15.89 -7.99 -6.30
CA LEU A 161 15.43 -9.24 -5.68
C LEU A 161 14.36 -9.95 -6.53
N VAL A 162 14.80 -10.50 -7.67
CA VAL A 162 13.97 -11.30 -8.58
C VAL A 162 14.67 -12.59 -8.96
N ASP A 163 13.88 -13.62 -9.30
CA ASP A 163 14.34 -14.96 -9.60
C ASP A 163 14.98 -15.04 -10.99
N ASN A 164 14.38 -14.36 -11.97
CA ASN A 164 14.86 -14.35 -13.35
C ASN A 164 15.56 -13.02 -13.64
N LYS A 165 16.87 -13.06 -13.87
CA LYS A 165 17.68 -11.88 -14.22
C LYS A 165 18.06 -11.95 -15.68
N HIS A 166 17.43 -11.12 -16.50
CA HIS A 166 17.69 -11.07 -17.94
C HIS A 166 17.36 -9.69 -18.48
N THR A 167 18.32 -9.07 -19.15
CA THR A 167 18.16 -7.74 -19.73
C THR A 167 17.48 -7.82 -21.10
N ILE A 168 16.25 -7.33 -21.20
CA ILE A 168 15.46 -7.25 -22.43
C ILE A 168 15.19 -5.78 -22.74
N LYS A 169 15.45 -5.35 -23.97
CA LYS A 169 15.15 -3.99 -24.44
C LYS A 169 13.68 -3.88 -24.83
N LEU A 170 12.95 -2.90 -24.29
CA LEU A 170 11.57 -2.61 -24.72
C LEU A 170 11.54 -1.58 -25.85
N GLY A 171 12.19 -0.43 -25.61
CA GLY A 171 12.11 0.73 -26.49
C GLY A 171 12.65 1.97 -25.77
N ASN A 172 13.01 3.02 -26.51
CA ASN A 172 13.49 4.31 -25.95
C ASN A 172 14.54 4.20 -24.83
N ASN A 173 15.45 3.23 -24.92
CA ASN A 173 16.48 2.95 -23.90
C ASN A 173 15.94 2.50 -22.53
N ILE A 174 14.70 2.04 -22.48
CA ILE A 174 14.11 1.33 -21.35
C ILE A 174 14.33 -0.17 -21.50
N TYR A 175 14.70 -0.81 -20.40
CA TYR A 175 15.02 -2.23 -20.32
C TYR A 175 14.28 -2.88 -19.15
N LEU A 176 13.78 -4.09 -19.37
CA LEU A 176 13.45 -5.02 -18.29
C LEU A 176 14.75 -5.72 -17.88
N GLN A 177 15.10 -5.65 -16.61
CA GLN A 177 16.30 -6.26 -16.03
C GLN A 177 16.04 -7.63 -15.39
N GLY A 178 14.79 -7.88 -14.97
CA GLY A 178 14.40 -9.15 -14.42
C GLY A 178 12.96 -9.18 -13.92
N TRP A 179 12.50 -10.38 -13.57
CA TRP A 179 11.13 -10.61 -13.12
C TRP A 179 10.99 -11.82 -12.19
N THR A 180 9.93 -11.79 -11.39
CA THR A 180 9.43 -12.92 -10.59
C THR A 180 7.93 -13.02 -10.78
N PHE A 181 7.44 -14.25 -10.95
CA PHE A 181 6.02 -14.57 -10.92
C PHE A 181 5.76 -15.53 -9.77
N ASN A 182 4.94 -15.09 -8.82
CA ASN A 182 4.49 -15.90 -7.71
C ASN A 182 2.99 -16.15 -7.89
N GLU A 183 2.66 -17.35 -8.35
CA GLU A 183 1.28 -17.74 -8.60
C GLU A 183 0.73 -18.60 -7.46
N SER A 184 -0.44 -18.25 -6.99
CA SER A 184 -1.28 -19.05 -6.09
C SER A 184 -2.60 -19.38 -6.78
N ASN A 185 -3.44 -20.20 -6.14
CA ASN A 185 -4.73 -20.60 -6.72
C ASN A 185 -5.68 -19.42 -7.00
N THR A 186 -5.51 -18.27 -6.34
CA THR A 186 -6.43 -17.13 -6.45
C THR A 186 -5.75 -15.82 -6.83
N GLN A 187 -4.41 -15.80 -6.87
CA GLN A 187 -3.66 -14.56 -7.01
C GLN A 187 -2.35 -14.80 -7.75
N LEU A 188 -2.00 -13.86 -8.63
CA LEU A 188 -0.70 -13.78 -9.27
C LEU A 188 -0.02 -12.48 -8.82
N ASP A 189 1.13 -12.63 -8.17
CA ASP A 189 2.02 -11.52 -7.86
C ASP A 189 3.18 -11.50 -8.85
N VAL A 190 3.42 -10.32 -9.41
CA VAL A 190 4.40 -10.08 -10.45
C VAL A 190 5.33 -8.98 -9.99
N MET A 191 6.63 -9.27 -9.94
CA MET A 191 7.67 -8.25 -9.73
C MET A 191 8.39 -8.05 -11.06
N LEU A 192 8.50 -6.80 -11.53
CA LEU A 192 9.20 -6.43 -12.75
C LEU A 192 10.23 -5.35 -12.42
N CYS A 193 11.49 -5.60 -12.74
CA CYS A 193 12.57 -4.66 -12.48
C CYS A 193 13.01 -4.00 -13.77
N TRP A 194 12.94 -2.68 -13.80
CA TRP A 194 13.17 -1.87 -14.99
C TRP A 194 14.38 -0.99 -14.81
N SER A 195 15.00 -0.55 -15.91
CA SER A 195 15.99 0.52 -15.87
C SER A 195 15.97 1.34 -17.16
N THR A 196 16.62 2.50 -17.12
CA THR A 196 16.91 3.32 -18.29
C THR A 196 18.42 3.55 -18.44
N LEU A 197 18.91 3.62 -19.68
CA LEU A 197 20.30 4.00 -19.96
C LEU A 197 20.48 5.48 -20.29
N VAL A 198 19.37 6.22 -20.47
CA VAL A 198 19.38 7.64 -20.80
C VAL A 198 18.26 8.33 -20.02
N PRO A 199 18.48 9.53 -19.45
CA PRO A 199 17.41 10.32 -18.86
C PRO A 199 16.26 10.51 -19.85
N THR A 200 15.03 10.48 -19.37
CA THR A 200 13.82 10.67 -20.17
C THR A 200 12.92 11.71 -19.53
N GLU A 201 12.21 12.48 -20.35
CA GLU A 201 11.19 13.43 -19.88
C GLU A 201 9.78 12.81 -19.94
N ILE A 202 9.69 11.53 -20.36
CA ILE A 202 8.43 10.82 -20.56
C ILE A 202 8.22 9.88 -19.40
N ASP A 203 7.10 10.06 -18.70
CA ASP A 203 6.63 9.10 -17.70
C ASP A 203 5.79 8.02 -18.36
N TYR A 204 6.27 6.78 -18.26
CA TYR A 204 5.57 5.62 -18.76
C TYR A 204 4.73 4.97 -17.67
N SER A 205 3.55 4.53 -18.07
CA SER A 205 2.73 3.61 -17.30
C SER A 205 3.23 2.18 -17.49
N THR A 206 3.13 1.36 -16.45
CA THR A 206 3.46 -0.07 -16.47
C THR A 206 2.20 -0.91 -16.48
N PHE A 207 2.26 -2.09 -17.09
CA PHE A 207 1.13 -3.01 -17.11
C PHE A 207 1.56 -4.46 -17.03
N VAL A 208 0.64 -5.28 -16.50
CA VAL A 208 0.65 -6.74 -16.56
C VAL A 208 -0.73 -7.20 -17.01
N HIS A 209 -0.80 -7.89 -18.14
CA HIS A 209 -2.03 -8.41 -18.73
C HIS A 209 -1.98 -9.94 -18.83
N LEU A 210 -3.09 -10.60 -18.50
CA LEU A 210 -3.26 -12.04 -18.65
C LEU A 210 -4.14 -12.31 -19.87
N ALA A 211 -3.79 -13.31 -20.69
CA ALA A 211 -4.63 -13.74 -21.80
C ALA A 211 -4.57 -15.24 -22.08
N VAL A 212 -5.57 -15.71 -22.81
CA VAL A 212 -5.64 -17.09 -23.34
C VAL A 212 -5.01 -17.23 -24.74
N VAL A 213 -4.72 -16.10 -25.40
CA VAL A 213 -4.13 -16.01 -26.74
C VAL A 213 -2.77 -15.31 -26.69
N GLU A 214 -1.92 -15.63 -27.66
CA GLU A 214 -0.56 -15.08 -27.77
C GLU A 214 -0.53 -13.59 -28.13
N GLU A 215 -1.63 -13.06 -28.66
CA GLU A 215 -1.78 -11.64 -28.96
C GLU A 215 -3.20 -11.16 -28.65
N ILE A 216 -3.29 -10.04 -27.92
CA ILE A 216 -4.55 -9.36 -27.60
C ILE A 216 -4.83 -8.33 -28.71
N ILE A 217 -5.87 -8.57 -29.49
CA ILE A 217 -6.36 -7.69 -30.55
C ILE A 217 -7.64 -6.98 -30.11
N VAL A 218 -8.45 -7.64 -29.27
CA VAL A 218 -9.72 -7.11 -28.72
C VAL A 218 -9.79 -7.33 -27.22
N SER A 219 -10.60 -6.51 -26.53
CA SER A 219 -10.72 -6.51 -25.07
C SER A 219 -11.17 -7.84 -24.48
N GLU A 220 -11.98 -8.62 -25.19
CA GLU A 220 -12.51 -9.91 -24.72
C GLU A 220 -11.43 -10.99 -24.58
N GLN A 221 -10.25 -10.77 -25.18
CA GLN A 221 -9.11 -11.67 -25.06
C GLN A 221 -8.29 -11.41 -23.79
N LEU A 222 -8.48 -10.24 -23.16
CA LEU A 222 -7.90 -9.91 -21.86
C LEU A 222 -8.68 -10.63 -20.77
N VAL A 223 -7.97 -11.45 -20.00
CA VAL A 223 -8.55 -12.19 -18.87
C VAL A 223 -8.56 -11.31 -17.62
N ALA A 224 -7.45 -10.66 -17.34
CA ALA A 224 -7.28 -9.76 -16.21
C ALA A 224 -6.07 -8.85 -16.47
N SER A 225 -6.03 -7.71 -15.78
CA SER A 225 -4.94 -6.75 -15.89
C SER A 225 -4.61 -6.09 -14.56
N SER A 226 -3.41 -5.56 -14.47
CA SER A 226 -2.94 -4.64 -13.44
C SER A 226 -2.07 -3.59 -14.10
N ASP A 227 -2.47 -2.32 -14.00
CA ASP A 227 -1.81 -1.19 -14.66
C ASP A 227 -1.52 -0.09 -13.61
N HIS A 228 -0.37 0.56 -13.72
CA HIS A 228 0.00 1.73 -12.92
C HIS A 228 0.31 2.91 -13.84
N TYR A 229 -0.10 4.12 -13.46
CA TYR A 229 0.21 5.33 -14.24
C TYR A 229 1.71 5.63 -14.24
N ALA A 230 2.40 5.30 -13.16
CA ALA A 230 3.86 5.26 -13.06
C ALA A 230 4.31 4.07 -12.19
N PRO A 231 5.53 3.56 -12.39
CA PRO A 231 6.10 2.47 -11.59
C PRO A 231 5.99 2.68 -10.07
N ILE A 232 5.87 1.57 -9.33
CA ILE A 232 5.75 1.49 -7.87
C ILE A 232 4.48 2.18 -7.41
N GLU A 233 3.33 1.70 -7.89
CA GLU A 233 2.02 2.24 -7.52
C GLU A 233 1.97 3.79 -7.60
N ASN A 234 2.56 4.33 -8.67
CA ASN A 234 2.67 5.76 -8.98
C ASN A 234 3.70 6.57 -8.18
N TRP A 235 4.61 5.93 -7.44
CA TRP A 235 5.66 6.63 -6.67
C TRP A 235 6.88 7.02 -7.50
N ARG A 236 7.18 6.31 -8.59
CA ARG A 236 8.43 6.53 -9.34
C ARG A 236 8.19 6.71 -10.83
N PRO A 237 7.72 7.91 -11.24
CA PRO A 237 7.64 8.30 -12.64
C PRO A 237 8.99 8.11 -13.34
N THR A 238 8.98 7.61 -14.57
CA THR A 238 10.20 7.20 -15.30
C THR A 238 11.17 8.36 -15.52
N SER A 239 10.66 9.59 -15.58
CA SER A 239 11.48 10.82 -15.66
C SER A 239 12.31 11.11 -14.42
N SER A 240 11.95 10.53 -13.27
CA SER A 240 12.67 10.70 -12.01
C SER A 240 13.84 9.72 -11.82
N TRP A 241 14.03 8.79 -12.76
CA TRP A 241 15.02 7.72 -12.62
C TRP A 241 16.42 8.20 -12.92
N ASN A 242 17.39 7.73 -12.15
CA ASN A 242 18.79 7.89 -12.52
C ASN A 242 19.16 6.93 -13.66
N THR A 243 20.15 7.31 -14.45
CA THR A 243 20.75 6.41 -15.44
C THR A 243 21.26 5.15 -14.75
N GLU A 244 20.94 3.98 -15.32
CA GLU A 244 21.30 2.65 -14.83
C GLU A 244 20.66 2.25 -13.48
N GLU A 245 19.85 3.11 -12.86
CA GLU A 245 19.06 2.74 -11.67
C GLU A 245 18.06 1.64 -12.01
N VAL A 246 18.02 0.60 -11.18
CA VAL A 246 17.02 -0.46 -11.28
C VAL A 246 15.86 -0.16 -10.35
N VAL A 247 14.67 -0.01 -10.94
CA VAL A 247 13.42 0.30 -10.24
C VAL A 247 12.50 -0.90 -10.39
N CYS A 248 12.23 -1.63 -9.30
CA CYS A 248 11.30 -2.75 -9.33
C CYS A 248 9.89 -2.33 -8.97
N ASP A 249 8.92 -2.79 -9.76
CA ASP A 249 7.49 -2.52 -9.65
C ASP A 249 6.73 -3.83 -9.42
N SER A 250 5.77 -3.80 -8.50
CA SER A 250 4.97 -4.97 -8.14
C SER A 250 3.54 -4.83 -8.62
N HIS A 251 3.06 -5.80 -9.38
CA HIS A 251 1.66 -5.92 -9.77
C HIS A 251 1.04 -7.12 -9.09
N THR A 252 -0.22 -6.98 -8.65
CA THR A 252 -1.01 -8.09 -8.12
C THR A 252 -2.31 -8.19 -8.88
N ILE A 253 -2.63 -9.40 -9.34
CA ILE A 253 -3.90 -9.73 -9.98
C ILE A 253 -4.59 -10.79 -9.12
N ILE A 254 -5.76 -10.44 -8.58
CA ILE A 254 -6.58 -11.33 -7.75
C ILE A 254 -7.66 -12.03 -8.57
N ASP A 255 -8.33 -13.00 -7.95
CA ASP A 255 -9.45 -13.78 -8.49
C ASP A 255 -9.13 -14.62 -9.76
N ILE A 256 -7.88 -15.05 -9.92
CA ILE A 256 -7.43 -15.87 -11.07
C ILE A 256 -7.83 -17.36 -11.00
N SER A 257 -8.58 -17.79 -9.99
CA SER A 257 -8.92 -19.22 -9.78
C SER A 257 -9.71 -19.90 -10.90
N ARG A 258 -10.26 -19.11 -11.83
CA ARG A 258 -11.07 -19.60 -12.97
C ARG A 258 -10.48 -19.21 -14.32
N SER A 259 -9.27 -18.66 -14.36
CA SER A 259 -8.68 -18.21 -15.61
C SER A 259 -7.83 -19.29 -16.27
N ASP A 260 -8.21 -19.68 -17.50
CA ASP A 260 -7.42 -20.59 -18.34
C ASP A 260 -6.28 -19.86 -19.07
N TYR A 261 -5.72 -18.80 -18.46
CA TYR A 261 -4.73 -17.95 -19.11
C TYR A 261 -3.42 -18.69 -19.35
N LYS A 262 -2.87 -18.48 -20.55
CA LYS A 262 -1.65 -19.12 -21.04
C LYS A 262 -0.52 -18.14 -21.28
N TYR A 263 -0.85 -16.85 -21.31
CA TYR A 263 0.08 -15.79 -21.62
C TYR A 263 0.04 -14.69 -20.56
N ILE A 264 1.22 -14.21 -20.19
CA ILE A 264 1.43 -12.97 -19.45
C ILE A 264 2.08 -11.99 -20.41
N PHE A 265 1.53 -10.78 -20.50
CA PHE A 265 2.18 -9.66 -21.15
C PHE A 265 2.56 -8.65 -20.09
N ALA A 266 3.75 -8.10 -20.19
CA ALA A 266 4.11 -6.94 -19.39
C ALA A 266 4.91 -5.96 -20.22
N GLY A 267 4.78 -4.69 -19.90
CA GLY A 267 5.45 -3.65 -20.67
C GLY A 267 5.17 -2.27 -20.16
N MET A 268 5.43 -1.32 -21.06
CA MET A 268 5.22 0.09 -20.78
C MET A 268 4.44 0.76 -21.90
N TYR A 269 3.66 1.78 -21.56
CA TYR A 269 2.94 2.60 -22.51
C TYR A 269 2.87 4.06 -22.04
N THR A 270 2.46 4.94 -22.94
CA THR A 270 2.00 6.29 -22.59
C THR A 270 0.53 6.43 -22.97
N SER A 271 -0.25 7.19 -22.21
CA SER A 271 -1.62 7.52 -22.56
C SER A 271 -1.73 9.00 -22.93
N THR A 272 -2.40 9.31 -24.03
CA THR A 272 -2.69 10.70 -24.41
C THR A 272 -3.89 11.23 -23.65
N SER A 273 -4.07 12.56 -23.63
CA SER A 273 -5.26 13.21 -23.06
C SER A 273 -6.56 12.83 -23.77
N ALA A 274 -6.48 12.30 -24.99
CA ALA A 274 -7.62 11.77 -25.74
C ALA A 274 -7.94 10.30 -25.39
N GLY A 275 -7.17 9.68 -24.50
CA GLY A 275 -7.34 8.28 -24.08
C GLY A 275 -6.71 7.26 -25.03
N GLU A 276 -5.85 7.70 -25.95
CA GLU A 276 -5.11 6.77 -26.81
C GLU A 276 -3.91 6.21 -26.07
N PHE A 277 -3.67 4.91 -26.22
CA PHE A 277 -2.54 4.22 -25.61
C PHE A 277 -1.45 3.96 -26.66
N ASN A 278 -0.25 4.47 -26.40
CA ASN A 278 0.93 4.24 -27.23
C ASN A 278 1.89 3.32 -26.48
N GLN A 279 1.88 2.04 -26.85
CA GLN A 279 2.75 1.04 -26.25
C GLN A 279 4.21 1.31 -26.64
N LEU A 280 5.10 1.38 -25.64
CA LEU A 280 6.54 1.50 -25.85
C LEU A 280 7.12 0.15 -26.31
N GLY A 281 6.70 -0.92 -25.65
CA GLY A 281 7.13 -2.29 -25.88
C GLY A 281 6.41 -3.22 -24.92
N LYS A 282 6.36 -4.51 -25.27
CA LYS A 282 5.82 -5.58 -24.44
C LYS A 282 6.76 -6.78 -24.47
N ILE A 283 6.78 -7.52 -23.39
CA ILE A 283 7.37 -8.85 -23.31
C ILE A 283 6.22 -9.82 -23.11
N THR A 284 6.29 -10.95 -23.79
CA THR A 284 5.30 -12.03 -23.68
C THR A 284 5.95 -13.22 -23.00
N TRP A 285 5.28 -13.77 -21.99
CA TRP A 285 5.62 -15.07 -21.42
C TRP A 285 4.50 -16.05 -21.72
N VAL A 286 4.87 -17.28 -22.03
CA VAL A 286 3.96 -18.41 -22.22
C VAL A 286 4.16 -19.42 -21.11
N ARG A 287 3.06 -20.03 -20.67
CA ARG A 287 3.09 -21.12 -19.68
C ARG A 287 3.59 -22.41 -20.34
N ASP A 288 4.63 -23.00 -19.79
CA ASP A 288 5.15 -24.33 -20.13
C ASP A 288 5.15 -25.28 -18.92
N ASP A 289 5.65 -26.50 -19.10
CA ASP A 289 5.69 -27.52 -18.03
C ASP A 289 6.61 -27.14 -16.85
N ASN A 290 7.53 -26.19 -17.03
CA ASN A 290 8.51 -25.74 -16.04
C ASN A 290 8.20 -24.35 -15.47
N GLY A 291 7.10 -23.71 -15.90
CA GLY A 291 6.65 -22.40 -15.44
C GLY A 291 6.43 -21.40 -16.57
N TRP A 292 6.87 -20.16 -16.37
CA TRP A 292 6.68 -19.06 -17.32
C TRP A 292 7.97 -18.80 -18.09
N THR A 293 7.93 -18.93 -19.41
CA THR A 293 9.10 -18.69 -20.27
C THR A 293 8.87 -17.53 -21.23
N PRO A 294 9.86 -16.64 -21.42
CA PRO A 294 9.71 -15.53 -22.36
C PRO A 294 9.68 -16.08 -23.80
N VAL A 295 8.69 -15.66 -24.56
CA VAL A 295 8.62 -15.91 -26.00
C VAL A 295 9.72 -15.08 -26.66
N ARG A 296 10.66 -15.73 -27.34
CA ARG A 296 11.71 -15.03 -28.09
C ARG A 296 11.11 -14.52 -29.40
N GLU A 297 11.16 -13.21 -29.60
CA GLU A 297 11.00 -12.59 -30.93
C GLU A 297 12.24 -12.83 -31.81
#